data_AF-A0A6I7Q7Z3-F1
#
_entry.id   AF-A0A6I7Q7Z3-F1
#
_cell.length_a   1.000
_cell.length_b   1.000
_cell.length_c   1.000
_cell.angle_alpha   90.00
_cell.angle_beta   90.00
_cell.angle_gamma   90.00
#
_symmetry.space_group_name_H-M   'P 1'
#
loop_
_entity.id
_entity.type
_entity.pdbx_description
1 polymer ?
#
loop_
_entity_poly.entity_id
_entity_poly.type
_entity_poly.pdbx_seq_one_letter_code
_entity_poly.pdbx_strand_id
1 'polypeptide(L)'
;MFLPNQLEKAALGQAQHQTESDYRLPPGRGRKDEIGRAFQIAAAQWRQFEALLDRTDLDAGNSTEQFIIELLRHAFGYQQIARVSGVTVGERHYPVTALAGHLPVVIAPHRVALDEPRERFAVEGSGSRRKSAFQLAQECLNASQDHLWALVSNGRQIRLLRNAATLTRPSFLEIDLQDLLASQRYAEFTMAWRLLHASRADPDPDGSAPASAIWERWCEAGVEEGTRVREGLRVGVADALMTLGSGFLAHPGNQALRQALQDGTLDQHAYFQQLLCLIYRLIFLFSVEERGLLHPADDSPAARRAREAYAEGYAMARLRDRCLKRRARNRDDDLWQATRIVFKGLADGEPRLALPALGGLFALTQCPDLDGADLDNAHWLSALAALRWSCHGGNLAPVDYRNMAPEELGSVYESLLELVPELDLPRRAFGFVGGEANGEWRIVNGGVSASSPFTTDHSPFAAFPTRKTLYLELRSDQHNQIHRKQRQAAQQACDAAQVFHWQLRFPQVFARGGFDCVLGNPPWEVSQMGEEEFFSARAPLIAALAGDERKRAILALETDDPPLWSKYVRVSQQVAASNAFFRHLADLNGRRPASSIPIRYLRI
;
A
#
# COMPACT_ATOMS: atom_id res chain seq x y z
N MET A 1 -1.94 2.91 -10.76
CA MET A 1 -1.30 2.90 -12.08
C MET A 1 -0.07 2.00 -12.01
N PHE A 2 1.16 2.50 -11.84
CA PHE A 2 2.35 1.65 -11.68
C PHE A 2 2.66 1.33 -10.21
N LEU A 3 3.22 0.16 -9.92
CA LEU A 3 3.93 -0.02 -8.65
C LEU A 3 5.26 0.75 -8.67
N PRO A 4 5.70 1.38 -7.56
CA PRO A 4 6.90 2.22 -7.57
C PRO A 4 8.17 1.52 -8.07
N ASN A 5 8.40 0.27 -7.63
CA ASN A 5 9.54 -0.53 -8.09
C ASN A 5 9.50 -0.81 -9.60
N GLN A 6 8.33 -1.18 -10.11
CA GLN A 6 8.17 -1.43 -11.53
C GLN A 6 8.38 -0.16 -12.37
N LEU A 7 7.95 1.00 -11.87
CA LEU A 7 8.23 2.29 -12.48
C LEU A 7 9.73 2.64 -12.46
N GLU A 8 10.41 2.36 -11.34
CA GLU A 8 11.87 2.55 -11.20
C GLU A 8 12.64 1.66 -12.19
N LYS A 9 12.31 0.36 -12.26
CA LYS A 9 12.85 -0.57 -13.27
C LYS A 9 12.64 -0.02 -14.69
N ALA A 10 11.43 0.46 -15.00
CA ALA A 10 11.10 1.01 -16.31
C ALA A 10 11.89 2.30 -16.62
N ALA A 11 12.04 3.21 -15.67
CA ALA A 11 12.85 4.42 -15.82
C ALA A 11 14.33 4.09 -16.07
N LEU A 12 14.85 3.08 -15.36
CA LEU A 12 16.23 2.60 -15.49
C LEU A 12 16.48 1.74 -16.74
N GLY A 13 15.44 1.40 -17.51
CA GLY A 13 15.56 0.60 -18.73
C GLY A 13 15.73 -0.90 -18.45
N GLN A 14 15.27 -1.35 -17.28
CA GLN A 14 15.40 -2.71 -16.74
C GLN A 14 14.05 -3.47 -16.72
N ALA A 15 12.94 -2.82 -17.08
CA ALA A 15 11.66 -3.49 -17.19
C ALA A 15 11.58 -4.34 -18.48
N GLN A 16 10.61 -5.25 -18.51
CA GLN A 16 10.31 -6.02 -19.71
C GLN A 16 9.96 -5.10 -20.89
N HIS A 17 10.19 -5.57 -22.11
CA HIS A 17 9.96 -4.81 -23.35
C HIS A 17 10.78 -3.50 -23.47
N GLN A 18 12.02 -3.46 -22.98
CA GLN A 18 12.93 -2.30 -23.09
C GLN A 18 14.25 -2.57 -23.83
N THR A 19 14.30 -3.62 -24.65
CA THR A 19 15.40 -3.84 -25.60
C THR A 19 15.39 -2.78 -26.70
N GLU A 20 16.47 -2.64 -27.48
CA GLU A 20 16.52 -1.62 -28.55
C GLU A 20 15.43 -1.82 -29.62
N SER A 21 15.12 -3.08 -29.95
CA SER A 21 14.03 -3.42 -30.88
C SER A 21 12.66 -3.00 -30.36
N ASP A 22 12.44 -3.02 -29.04
CA ASP A 22 11.16 -2.62 -28.45
C ASP A 22 10.89 -1.12 -28.60
N TYR A 23 11.92 -0.29 -28.79
CA TYR A 23 11.76 1.14 -29.06
C TYR A 23 11.53 1.45 -30.54
N ARG A 24 11.62 0.46 -31.42
CA ARG A 24 11.32 0.60 -32.87
C ARG A 24 12.14 1.71 -33.53
N LEU A 25 13.42 1.74 -33.17
CA LEU A 25 14.34 2.74 -33.68
C LEU A 25 14.59 2.54 -35.18
N PRO A 26 14.86 3.62 -35.93
CA PRO A 26 15.27 3.50 -37.33
C PRO A 26 16.49 2.57 -37.46
N PRO A 27 16.59 1.78 -38.55
CA PRO A 27 17.73 0.88 -38.77
C PRO A 27 19.07 1.62 -38.67
N GLY A 28 20.03 1.02 -37.98
CA GLY A 28 21.38 1.58 -37.83
C GLY A 28 21.53 2.67 -36.76
N ARG A 29 20.50 2.97 -35.96
CA ARG A 29 20.60 3.89 -34.81
C ARG A 29 20.51 3.16 -33.48
N GLY A 30 21.52 3.38 -32.63
CA GLY A 30 21.50 2.89 -31.25
C GLY A 30 20.58 3.72 -30.36
N ARG A 31 20.10 3.12 -29.28
CA ARG A 31 19.17 3.79 -28.35
C ARG A 31 19.77 5.03 -27.69
N LYS A 32 21.07 4.99 -27.34
CA LYS A 32 21.75 6.14 -26.71
C LYS A 32 21.81 7.35 -27.64
N ASP A 33 22.13 7.12 -28.91
CA ASP A 33 22.24 8.19 -29.92
C ASP A 33 20.88 8.82 -30.19
N GLU A 34 19.84 8.00 -30.28
CA GLU A 34 18.47 8.48 -30.48
C GLU A 34 17.97 9.31 -29.29
N ILE A 35 18.27 8.91 -28.05
CA ILE A 35 17.95 9.70 -26.86
C ILE A 35 18.71 11.03 -26.86
N GLY A 36 19.99 11.02 -27.24
CA GLY A 36 20.79 12.24 -27.42
C GLY A 36 20.17 13.21 -28.42
N ARG A 37 19.76 12.69 -29.59
CA ARG A 37 19.07 13.45 -30.64
C ARG A 37 17.74 14.02 -30.13
N ALA A 38 16.91 13.18 -29.51
CA ALA A 38 15.62 13.59 -28.95
C ALA A 38 15.76 14.70 -27.91
N PHE A 39 16.77 14.60 -27.04
CA PHE A 39 17.05 15.62 -26.02
C PHE A 39 17.42 16.97 -26.64
N GLN A 40 18.30 16.97 -27.65
CA GLN A 40 18.69 18.20 -28.35
C GLN A 40 17.48 18.87 -29.03
N ILE A 41 16.60 18.08 -29.64
CA ILE A 41 15.37 18.58 -30.26
C ILE A 41 14.43 19.16 -29.21
N ALA A 42 14.17 18.43 -28.13
CA ALA A 42 13.30 18.87 -27.04
C ALA A 42 13.81 20.16 -26.39
N ALA A 43 15.11 20.26 -26.13
CA ALA A 43 15.75 21.46 -25.58
C ALA A 43 15.68 22.66 -26.54
N ALA A 44 15.82 22.42 -27.86
CA ALA A 44 15.67 23.49 -28.85
C ALA A 44 14.22 23.99 -28.94
N GLN A 45 13.24 23.08 -28.96
CA GLN A 45 11.82 23.43 -28.95
C GLN A 45 11.42 24.14 -27.66
N TRP A 46 11.94 23.71 -26.50
CA TRP A 46 11.70 24.37 -25.22
C TRP A 46 12.18 25.81 -25.22
N ARG A 47 13.41 26.09 -25.69
CA ARG A 47 13.93 27.47 -25.77
C ARG A 47 13.05 28.39 -26.62
N GLN A 48 12.47 27.88 -27.70
CA GLN A 48 11.53 28.64 -28.52
C GLN A 48 10.22 28.90 -27.77
N PHE A 49 9.69 27.89 -27.08
CA PHE A 49 8.46 27.98 -26.32
C PHE A 49 8.59 28.86 -25.07
N GLU A 50 9.73 28.80 -24.38
CA GLU A 50 10.05 29.59 -23.19
C GLU A 50 9.97 31.09 -23.49
N ALA A 51 10.45 31.53 -24.66
CA ALA A 51 10.35 32.91 -25.12
C ALA A 51 8.89 33.40 -25.32
N LEU A 52 7.91 32.48 -25.38
CA LEU A 52 6.49 32.79 -25.55
C LEU A 52 5.73 32.83 -24.22
N LEU A 53 6.29 32.31 -23.12
CA LEU A 53 5.59 32.18 -21.84
C LEU A 53 5.13 33.51 -21.25
N ASP A 54 5.91 34.57 -21.46
CA ASP A 54 5.63 35.91 -20.94
C ASP A 54 4.85 36.80 -21.91
N ARG A 55 4.63 36.34 -23.15
CA ARG A 55 3.88 37.09 -24.15
C ARG A 55 2.38 37.02 -23.91
N THR A 56 1.75 38.18 -23.83
CA THR A 56 0.31 38.35 -23.60
C THR A 56 -0.47 38.67 -24.88
N ASP A 57 0.24 38.99 -25.96
CA ASP A 57 -0.31 39.35 -27.26
C ASP A 57 -0.53 38.12 -28.18
N LEU A 58 -0.09 36.93 -27.76
CA LEU A 58 -0.31 35.66 -28.45
C LEU A 58 -1.29 34.78 -27.69
N ASP A 59 -2.01 33.91 -28.42
CA ASP A 59 -2.85 32.90 -27.81
C ASP A 59 -1.99 31.83 -27.12
N ALA A 60 -2.10 31.78 -25.79
CA ALA A 60 -1.36 30.85 -24.96
C ALA A 60 -1.73 29.39 -25.22
N GLY A 61 -2.98 29.11 -25.63
CA GLY A 61 -3.44 27.77 -25.98
C GLY A 61 -2.72 27.24 -27.22
N ASN A 62 -2.80 27.97 -28.32
CA ASN A 62 -2.20 27.62 -29.61
C ASN A 62 -0.69 27.40 -29.51
N SER A 63 0.01 28.30 -28.80
CA SER A 63 1.46 28.19 -28.60
C SER A 63 1.84 26.93 -27.82
N THR A 64 1.06 26.60 -26.78
CA THR A 64 1.29 25.40 -25.95
C THR A 64 0.97 24.13 -26.71
N GLU A 65 -0.12 24.12 -27.46
CA GLU A 65 -0.54 23.01 -28.31
C GLU A 65 0.49 22.70 -29.39
N GLN A 66 0.99 23.72 -30.09
CA GLN A 66 2.05 23.55 -31.07
C GLN A 66 3.31 22.98 -30.43
N PHE A 67 3.77 23.52 -29.30
CA PHE A 67 4.94 23.00 -28.61
C PHE A 67 4.80 21.52 -28.22
N ILE A 68 3.69 21.13 -27.60
CA ILE A 68 3.49 19.74 -27.16
C ILE A 68 3.36 18.77 -28.32
N ILE A 69 2.64 19.12 -29.39
CA ILE A 69 2.51 18.25 -30.57
C ILE A 69 3.90 18.02 -31.20
N GLU A 70 4.69 19.07 -31.37
CA GLU A 70 6.01 18.99 -31.97
C GLU A 70 7.02 18.26 -31.06
N LEU A 71 6.90 18.42 -29.74
CA LEU A 71 7.69 17.67 -28.75
C LEU A 71 7.39 16.18 -28.83
N LEU A 72 6.11 15.80 -28.77
CA LEU A 72 5.70 14.39 -28.83
C LEU A 72 6.10 13.77 -30.17
N ARG A 73 5.91 14.48 -31.28
CA ARG A 73 6.26 13.99 -32.62
C ARG A 73 7.76 13.78 -32.78
N HIS A 74 8.58 14.78 -32.46
CA HIS A 74 10.00 14.79 -32.84
C HIS A 74 10.95 14.27 -31.77
N ALA A 75 10.61 14.41 -30.48
CA ALA A 75 11.43 13.91 -29.38
C ALA A 75 10.95 12.55 -28.85
N PHE A 76 9.63 12.32 -28.78
CA PHE A 76 9.07 11.06 -28.24
C PHE A 76 8.55 10.08 -29.30
N GLY A 77 8.61 10.43 -30.59
CA GLY A 77 8.35 9.49 -31.69
C GLY A 77 6.88 9.28 -32.05
N TYR A 78 5.95 10.13 -31.57
CA TYR A 78 4.53 10.03 -31.90
C TYR A 78 4.25 10.56 -33.32
N GLN A 79 4.65 9.82 -34.35
CA GLN A 79 4.62 10.30 -35.74
C GLN A 79 3.20 10.63 -36.25
N GLN A 80 2.19 9.89 -35.80
CA GLN A 80 0.80 10.03 -36.23
C GLN A 80 -0.05 10.93 -35.32
N ILE A 81 0.57 11.76 -34.45
CA ILE A 81 -0.19 12.69 -33.63
C ILE A 81 -0.85 13.79 -34.49
N ALA A 82 -2.15 13.95 -34.32
CA ALA A 82 -2.96 14.92 -35.06
C ALA A 82 -3.92 15.69 -34.14
N ARG A 83 -4.24 16.92 -34.51
CA ARG A 83 -5.25 17.74 -33.84
C ARG A 83 -6.64 17.19 -34.11
N VAL A 84 -7.49 17.19 -33.09
CA VAL A 84 -8.90 16.78 -33.19
C VAL A 84 -9.78 17.81 -32.48
N SER A 85 -11.07 17.87 -32.84
CA SER A 85 -12.03 18.75 -32.15
C SER A 85 -12.53 18.17 -30.82
N GLY A 86 -12.29 16.87 -30.61
CA GLY A 86 -12.67 16.12 -29.43
C GLY A 86 -12.89 14.64 -29.77
N VAL A 87 -13.19 13.86 -28.74
CA VAL A 87 -13.53 12.44 -28.85
C VAL A 87 -14.97 12.27 -28.38
N THR A 88 -15.78 11.59 -29.18
CA THR A 88 -17.17 11.27 -28.80
C THR A 88 -17.21 9.86 -28.22
N VAL A 89 -17.76 9.72 -27.02
CA VAL A 89 -17.91 8.44 -26.33
C VAL A 89 -19.35 8.31 -25.85
N GLY A 90 -20.09 7.35 -26.41
CA GLY A 90 -21.54 7.27 -26.25
C GLY A 90 -22.21 8.55 -26.76
N GLU A 91 -23.05 9.17 -25.93
CA GLU A 91 -23.76 10.42 -26.26
C GLU A 91 -22.98 11.70 -25.89
N ARG A 92 -21.77 11.57 -25.32
CA ARG A 92 -21.00 12.70 -24.80
C ARG A 92 -19.81 13.04 -25.69
N HIS A 93 -19.57 14.34 -25.88
CA HIS A 93 -18.42 14.86 -26.58
C HIS A 93 -17.38 15.43 -25.60
N TYR A 94 -16.16 14.89 -25.64
CA TYR A 94 -15.05 15.29 -24.78
C TYR A 94 -14.07 16.15 -25.59
N PRO A 95 -13.82 17.43 -25.22
CA PRO A 95 -12.95 18.33 -25.97
C PRO A 95 -11.44 18.01 -25.80
N VAL A 96 -11.03 16.83 -26.26
CA VAL A 96 -9.64 16.38 -26.38
C VAL A 96 -8.93 17.19 -27.48
N THR A 97 -7.70 17.62 -27.24
CA THR A 97 -6.97 18.51 -28.15
C THR A 97 -6.31 17.78 -29.33
N ALA A 98 -5.71 16.62 -29.06
CA ALA A 98 -5.02 15.83 -30.07
C ALA A 98 -5.17 14.34 -29.79
N LEU A 99 -4.96 13.54 -30.83
CA LEU A 99 -5.00 12.09 -30.78
C LEU A 99 -3.72 11.51 -31.40
N ALA A 100 -3.08 10.55 -30.74
CA ALA A 100 -1.95 9.80 -31.27
C ALA A 100 -2.31 8.30 -31.28
N GLY A 101 -2.80 7.81 -32.43
CA GLY A 101 -3.40 6.47 -32.49
C GLY A 101 -4.62 6.39 -31.56
N HIS A 102 -4.58 5.49 -30.57
CA HIS A 102 -5.62 5.36 -29.54
C HIS A 102 -5.39 6.22 -28.29
N LEU A 103 -4.34 7.05 -28.24
CA LEU A 103 -3.97 7.84 -27.07
C LEU A 103 -4.52 9.27 -27.15
N PRO A 104 -5.53 9.65 -26.32
CA PRO A 104 -5.97 11.03 -26.19
C PRO A 104 -4.89 11.90 -25.55
N VAL A 105 -4.69 13.10 -26.09
CA VAL A 105 -3.78 14.11 -25.58
C VAL A 105 -4.56 15.39 -25.30
N VAL A 106 -4.69 15.75 -24.03
CA VAL A 106 -5.37 16.98 -23.58
C VAL A 106 -4.32 18.04 -23.30
N ILE A 107 -4.39 19.17 -24.02
CA ILE A 107 -3.40 20.24 -23.90
C ILE A 107 -4.06 21.52 -23.38
N ALA A 108 -3.64 21.95 -22.19
CA ALA A 108 -4.05 23.19 -21.56
C ALA A 108 -3.10 24.34 -21.96
N PRO A 109 -3.54 25.61 -21.90
CA PRO A 109 -2.63 26.75 -22.02
C PRO A 109 -1.60 26.74 -20.89
N HIS A 110 -0.37 27.17 -21.17
CA HIS A 110 0.71 27.23 -20.16
C HIS A 110 0.46 28.15 -18.96
N ARG A 111 -0.56 29.00 -19.04
CA ARG A 111 -1.02 29.85 -17.91
C ARG A 111 -2.01 29.16 -16.99
N VAL A 112 -2.47 27.96 -17.33
CA VAL A 112 -3.49 27.20 -16.59
C VAL A 112 -2.85 25.96 -15.99
N ALA A 113 -3.05 25.75 -14.68
CA ALA A 113 -2.58 24.52 -14.05
C ALA A 113 -3.42 23.31 -14.51
N LEU A 114 -2.84 22.11 -14.53
CA LEU A 114 -3.52 20.91 -15.00
C LEU A 114 -4.76 20.54 -14.17
N ASP A 115 -4.79 20.97 -12.91
CA ASP A 115 -5.88 20.77 -11.95
C ASP A 115 -6.83 21.97 -11.85
N GLU A 116 -6.59 23.05 -12.60
CA GLU A 116 -7.39 24.27 -12.55
C GLU A 116 -8.65 24.16 -13.43
N PRO A 117 -9.87 24.31 -12.88
CA PRO A 117 -11.09 24.21 -13.66
C PRO A 117 -11.29 25.38 -14.64
N ARG A 118 -11.57 25.07 -15.91
CA ARG A 118 -11.93 26.03 -16.96
C ARG A 118 -13.15 25.55 -17.75
N GLU A 119 -13.86 26.49 -18.36
CA GLU A 119 -15.06 26.21 -19.17
C GLU A 119 -14.71 25.43 -20.45
N ARG A 120 -13.52 25.68 -21.02
CA ARG A 120 -13.04 25.01 -22.22
C ARG A 120 -12.86 23.48 -22.10
N PHE A 121 -12.79 22.97 -20.87
CA PHE A 121 -12.65 21.55 -20.59
C PHE A 121 -13.97 20.91 -20.16
N ALA A 122 -15.07 21.69 -20.14
CA ALA A 122 -16.38 21.16 -19.81
C ALA A 122 -16.82 20.13 -20.85
N VAL A 123 -17.47 19.07 -20.37
CA VAL A 123 -18.06 18.03 -21.21
C VAL A 123 -19.55 18.34 -21.31
N GLU A 124 -20.06 18.45 -22.53
CA GLU A 124 -21.49 18.71 -22.74
C GLU A 124 -22.33 17.58 -22.12
N GLY A 125 -23.40 17.95 -21.42
CA GLY A 125 -24.27 16.99 -20.73
C GLY A 125 -23.71 16.38 -19.43
N SER A 126 -22.52 16.78 -18.95
CA SER A 126 -21.96 16.26 -17.69
C SER A 126 -22.50 16.95 -16.41
N GLY A 127 -23.33 18.00 -16.54
CA GLY A 127 -23.86 18.76 -15.41
C GLY A 127 -22.87 19.74 -14.74
N SER A 128 -21.57 19.71 -15.07
CA SER A 128 -20.59 20.70 -14.61
C SER A 128 -20.18 21.65 -15.73
N ARG A 129 -20.23 22.96 -15.47
CA ARG A 129 -19.84 24.00 -16.43
C ARG A 129 -18.33 24.22 -16.52
N ARG A 130 -17.54 23.64 -15.61
CA ARG A 130 -16.07 23.77 -15.58
C ARG A 130 -15.44 22.46 -15.15
N LYS A 131 -14.33 22.10 -15.79
CA LYS A 131 -13.48 20.96 -15.40
C LYS A 131 -12.03 21.34 -15.57
N SER A 132 -11.12 20.68 -14.89
CA SER A 132 -9.69 20.79 -15.19
C SER A 132 -9.31 19.91 -16.39
N ALA A 133 -8.12 20.14 -16.96
CA ALA A 133 -7.60 19.29 -18.03
C ALA A 133 -7.41 17.84 -17.54
N PHE A 134 -6.98 17.66 -16.28
CA PHE A 134 -6.91 16.36 -15.62
C PHE A 134 -8.29 15.68 -15.54
N GLN A 135 -9.32 16.39 -15.05
CA GLN A 135 -10.67 15.84 -14.90
C GLN A 135 -11.29 15.45 -16.25
N LEU A 136 -11.12 16.30 -17.28
CA LEU A 136 -11.58 16.00 -18.64
C LEU A 136 -10.96 14.69 -19.16
N ALA A 137 -9.64 14.56 -19.06
CA ALA A 137 -8.95 13.37 -19.52
C ALA A 137 -9.41 12.13 -18.74
N GLN A 138 -9.49 12.21 -17.42
CA GLN A 138 -9.88 11.08 -16.58
C GLN A 138 -11.33 10.63 -16.84
N GLU A 139 -12.25 11.58 -17.04
CA GLU A 139 -13.63 11.24 -17.40
C GLU A 139 -13.75 10.62 -18.79
N CYS A 140 -12.99 11.11 -19.77
CA CYS A 140 -12.92 10.52 -21.11
C CYS A 140 -12.44 9.07 -21.04
N LEU A 141 -11.38 8.79 -20.26
CA LEU A 141 -10.84 7.44 -20.06
C LEU A 141 -11.82 6.52 -19.33
N ASN A 142 -12.55 7.04 -18.34
CA ASN A 142 -13.49 6.23 -17.57
C ASN A 142 -14.78 5.94 -18.35
N ALA A 143 -15.12 6.77 -19.34
CA ALA A 143 -16.27 6.57 -20.21
C ALA A 143 -15.97 5.67 -21.42
N SER A 144 -14.71 5.58 -21.85
CA SER A 144 -14.30 4.88 -23.08
C SER A 144 -13.73 3.50 -22.80
N GLN A 145 -14.10 2.52 -23.63
CA GLN A 145 -13.43 1.22 -23.68
C GLN A 145 -12.24 1.24 -24.67
N ASP A 146 -12.22 2.20 -25.59
CA ASP A 146 -11.21 2.34 -26.64
C ASP A 146 -10.01 3.21 -26.22
N HIS A 147 -10.09 3.85 -25.06
CA HIS A 147 -9.03 4.71 -24.52
C HIS A 147 -8.72 4.34 -23.08
N LEU A 148 -7.58 3.68 -22.88
CA LEU A 148 -7.13 3.21 -21.57
C LEU A 148 -6.13 4.16 -20.90
N TRP A 149 -5.37 4.90 -21.70
CA TRP A 149 -4.32 5.84 -21.29
C TRP A 149 -4.55 7.20 -21.91
N ALA A 150 -4.07 8.26 -21.26
CA ALA A 150 -4.04 9.61 -21.84
C ALA A 150 -2.79 10.38 -21.43
N LEU A 151 -2.40 11.36 -22.26
CA LEU A 151 -1.43 12.38 -21.89
C LEU A 151 -2.15 13.70 -21.60
N VAL A 152 -1.75 14.40 -20.55
CA VAL A 152 -2.27 15.72 -20.20
C VAL A 152 -1.10 16.67 -20.01
N SER A 153 -1.06 17.80 -20.69
CA SER A 153 0.05 18.75 -20.57
C SER A 153 -0.39 20.20 -20.67
N ASN A 154 0.37 21.08 -20.02
CA ASN A 154 0.27 22.53 -20.18
C ASN A 154 1.60 23.13 -20.69
N GLY A 155 2.45 22.35 -21.34
CA GLY A 155 3.77 22.78 -21.77
C GLY A 155 4.82 22.73 -20.65
N ARG A 156 4.47 23.10 -19.42
CA ARG A 156 5.39 23.07 -18.27
C ARG A 156 5.48 21.70 -17.61
N GLN A 157 4.39 20.96 -17.60
CA GLN A 157 4.31 19.62 -17.04
C GLN A 157 3.61 18.70 -18.04
N ILE A 158 3.95 17.41 -18.02
CA ILE A 158 3.20 16.37 -18.72
C ILE A 158 2.84 15.26 -17.73
N ARG A 159 1.59 14.82 -17.78
CA ARG A 159 1.06 13.72 -16.99
C ARG A 159 0.66 12.58 -17.91
N LEU A 160 1.08 11.37 -17.55
CA LEU A 160 0.50 10.14 -18.07
C LEU A 160 -0.59 9.68 -17.10
N LEU A 161 -1.76 9.38 -17.63
CA LEU A 161 -2.94 8.91 -16.89
C LEU A 161 -3.32 7.52 -17.40
N ARG A 162 -3.94 6.74 -16.51
CA ARG A 162 -4.65 5.50 -16.83
C ARG A 162 -6.11 5.65 -16.40
N ASN A 163 -7.03 4.92 -17.02
CA ASN A 163 -8.40 4.83 -16.50
C ASN A 163 -8.39 4.41 -15.01
N ALA A 164 -9.34 4.92 -14.23
CA ALA A 164 -9.41 4.70 -12.80
C ALA A 164 -10.86 4.56 -12.37
N ALA A 165 -11.16 3.53 -11.56
CA ALA A 165 -12.52 3.29 -11.09
C ALA A 165 -13.08 4.42 -10.20
N THR A 166 -12.22 5.27 -9.62
CA THR A 166 -12.61 6.37 -8.74
C THR A 166 -11.78 7.63 -9.00
N LEU A 167 -12.44 8.80 -8.99
CA LEU A 167 -11.82 10.12 -9.12
C LEU A 167 -11.28 10.68 -7.78
N THR A 168 -11.55 9.99 -6.67
CA THR A 168 -11.21 10.45 -5.30
C THR A 168 -9.74 10.29 -4.94
N ARG A 169 -9.02 9.40 -5.63
CA ARG A 169 -7.57 9.19 -5.51
C ARG A 169 -6.91 9.27 -6.89
N PRO A 170 -6.55 10.47 -7.38
CA PRO A 170 -5.84 10.60 -8.65
C PRO A 170 -4.53 9.83 -8.62
N SER A 171 -4.28 9.09 -9.70
CA SER A 171 -3.08 8.31 -9.93
C SER A 171 -2.52 8.69 -11.29
N PHE A 172 -1.37 9.36 -11.30
CA PHE A 172 -0.70 9.75 -12.54
C PHE A 172 0.82 9.77 -12.36
N LEU A 173 1.53 9.63 -13.47
CA LEU A 173 2.96 9.92 -13.57
C LEU A 173 3.11 11.34 -14.10
N GLU A 174 3.72 12.24 -13.33
CA GLU A 174 4.00 13.63 -13.73
C GLU A 174 5.49 13.83 -13.98
N ILE A 175 5.80 14.55 -15.06
CA ILE A 175 7.15 14.99 -15.39
C ILE A 175 7.12 16.51 -15.53
N ASP A 176 7.99 17.19 -14.77
CA ASP A 176 8.20 18.62 -14.86
C ASP A 176 9.07 18.92 -16.09
N LEU A 177 8.44 19.14 -17.24
CA LEU A 177 9.13 19.44 -18.50
C LEU A 177 9.94 20.74 -18.40
N GLN A 178 9.45 21.72 -17.63
CA GLN A 178 10.12 22.99 -17.44
C GLN A 178 11.47 22.78 -16.76
N ASP A 179 11.53 22.17 -15.57
CA ASP A 179 12.83 21.92 -14.91
C ASP A 179 13.70 20.95 -15.73
N LEU A 180 13.10 19.90 -16.29
CA LEU A 180 13.82 18.89 -17.09
C LEU A 180 14.60 19.52 -18.26
N LEU A 181 13.95 20.41 -19.01
CA LEU A 181 14.50 21.00 -20.24
C LEU A 181 15.25 22.30 -19.98
N ALA A 182 14.77 23.17 -19.08
CA ALA A 182 15.46 24.42 -18.73
C ALA A 182 16.79 24.13 -18.01
N SER A 183 16.80 23.19 -17.06
CA SER A 183 18.00 22.80 -16.31
C SER A 183 18.88 21.78 -17.05
N GLN A 184 18.56 21.45 -18.31
CA GLN A 184 19.34 20.54 -19.17
C GLN A 184 19.63 19.16 -18.52
N ARG A 185 18.64 18.61 -17.82
CA ARG A 185 18.76 17.36 -17.04
C ARG A 185 18.71 16.11 -17.94
N TYR A 186 19.84 15.78 -18.59
CA TYR A 186 19.91 14.68 -19.56
C TYR A 186 19.59 13.30 -18.97
N ALA A 187 20.02 13.01 -17.74
CA ALA A 187 19.80 11.71 -17.10
C ALA A 187 18.30 11.47 -16.81
N GLU A 188 17.63 12.48 -16.29
CA GLU A 188 16.19 12.46 -16.04
C GLU A 188 15.40 12.48 -17.35
N PHE A 189 15.88 13.18 -18.39
CA PHE A 189 15.27 13.12 -19.72
C PHE A 189 15.35 11.73 -20.31
N THR A 190 16.47 11.02 -20.10
CA THR A 190 16.64 9.63 -20.51
C THR A 190 15.56 8.73 -19.86
N MET A 191 15.24 8.96 -18.59
CA MET A 191 14.15 8.26 -17.91
C MET A 191 12.78 8.62 -18.50
N ALA A 192 12.50 9.92 -18.68
CA ALA A 192 11.27 10.40 -19.28
C ALA A 192 11.05 9.82 -20.69
N TRP A 193 12.09 9.80 -21.51
CA TRP A 193 12.07 9.24 -22.87
C TRP A 193 11.74 7.75 -22.85
N ARG A 194 12.37 6.96 -21.98
CA ARG A 194 12.06 5.52 -21.84
C ARG A 194 10.62 5.25 -21.42
N LEU A 195 10.08 6.11 -20.57
CA LEU A 195 8.71 5.99 -20.06
C LEU A 195 7.66 6.46 -21.04
N LEU A 196 7.92 7.50 -21.83
CA LEU A 196 6.93 8.17 -22.69
C LEU A 196 7.16 7.99 -24.19
N HIS A 197 8.16 7.25 -24.65
CA HIS A 197 8.36 7.01 -26.09
C HIS A 197 7.11 6.37 -26.73
N ALA A 198 6.75 6.76 -27.96
CA ALA A 198 5.53 6.33 -28.63
C ALA A 198 5.32 4.81 -28.67
N SER A 199 6.42 4.05 -28.79
CA SER A 199 6.41 2.57 -28.70
C SER A 199 5.76 2.01 -27.43
N ARG A 200 5.64 2.81 -26.36
CA ARG A 200 5.03 2.40 -25.09
C ARG A 200 3.51 2.42 -25.15
N ALA A 201 2.96 3.42 -25.84
CA ALA A 201 1.53 3.64 -25.97
C ALA A 201 0.89 2.67 -26.97
N ASP A 202 1.61 2.35 -28.04
CA ASP A 202 1.12 1.50 -29.12
C ASP A 202 2.26 0.60 -29.63
N PRO A 203 2.32 -0.67 -29.18
CA PRO A 203 3.31 -1.63 -29.61
C PRO A 203 2.92 -2.36 -30.89
N ASP A 204 1.80 -2.04 -31.55
CA ASP A 204 1.46 -2.46 -32.92
C ASP A 204 0.41 -1.53 -33.59
N PRO A 205 0.85 -0.54 -34.39
CA PRO A 205 0.03 0.50 -35.03
C PRO A 205 -1.00 -0.02 -36.02
N ASP A 206 -0.83 -1.25 -36.51
CA ASP A 206 -1.66 -1.80 -37.60
C ASP A 206 -2.87 -2.61 -37.08
N GLY A 207 -3.11 -2.67 -35.76
CA GLY A 207 -4.35 -3.25 -35.25
C GLY A 207 -4.40 -3.68 -33.78
N SER A 208 -3.53 -3.19 -32.89
CA SER A 208 -3.56 -3.63 -31.49
C SER A 208 -4.51 -2.84 -30.60
N ALA A 209 -5.26 -3.55 -29.76
CA ALA A 209 -6.17 -2.97 -28.78
C ALA A 209 -5.41 -2.11 -27.74
N PRO A 210 -6.05 -1.10 -27.11
CA PRO A 210 -5.42 -0.25 -26.07
C PRO A 210 -4.81 -1.02 -24.89
N ALA A 211 -5.35 -2.21 -24.59
CA ALA A 211 -4.84 -3.11 -23.56
C ALA A 211 -3.45 -3.72 -23.89
N SER A 212 -3.00 -3.62 -25.15
CA SER A 212 -1.71 -4.14 -25.58
C SER A 212 -0.52 -3.25 -25.18
N ALA A 213 -0.79 -1.98 -24.78
CA ALA A 213 0.21 -0.98 -24.44
C ALA A 213 1.24 -1.55 -23.45
N ILE A 214 2.51 -1.21 -23.65
CA ILE A 214 3.60 -1.68 -22.78
C ILE A 214 3.38 -1.19 -21.34
N TRP A 215 2.74 -0.03 -21.17
CA TRP A 215 2.35 0.45 -19.85
C TRP A 215 1.38 -0.50 -19.12
N GLU A 216 0.42 -1.13 -19.80
CA GLU A 216 -0.44 -2.15 -19.17
C GLU A 216 0.36 -3.36 -18.78
N ARG A 217 1.22 -3.88 -19.66
CA ARG A 217 2.09 -5.02 -19.35
C ARG A 217 2.97 -4.75 -18.14
N TRP A 218 3.45 -3.52 -17.97
CA TRP A 218 4.16 -3.12 -16.75
C TRP A 218 3.25 -3.07 -15.53
N CYS A 219 2.02 -2.56 -15.65
CA CYS A 219 1.06 -2.59 -14.53
C CYS A 219 0.77 -4.04 -14.10
N GLU A 220 0.48 -4.92 -15.05
CA GLU A 220 0.22 -6.35 -14.84
C GLU A 220 1.43 -7.05 -14.20
N ALA A 221 2.62 -6.87 -14.77
CA ALA A 221 3.85 -7.45 -14.22
C ALA A 221 4.11 -7.00 -12.77
N GLY A 222 3.82 -5.73 -12.46
CA GLY A 222 3.90 -5.22 -11.09
C GLY A 222 2.92 -5.92 -10.14
N VAL A 223 1.65 -6.03 -10.53
CA VAL A 223 0.63 -6.73 -9.72
C VAL A 223 1.01 -8.19 -9.49
N GLU A 224 1.45 -8.87 -10.54
CA GLU A 224 1.83 -10.28 -10.46
C GLU A 224 3.08 -10.50 -9.59
N GLU A 225 4.10 -9.66 -9.74
CA GLU A 225 5.30 -9.68 -8.88
C GLU A 225 4.92 -9.40 -7.42
N GLY A 226 4.05 -8.41 -7.17
CA GLY A 226 3.56 -8.08 -5.82
C GLY A 226 2.82 -9.25 -5.16
N THR A 227 1.92 -9.93 -5.88
CA THR A 227 1.21 -11.11 -5.38
C THR A 227 2.18 -12.27 -5.10
N ARG A 228 3.11 -12.55 -6.01
CA ARG A 228 4.11 -13.62 -5.82
C ARG A 228 5.04 -13.36 -4.64
N VAL A 229 5.49 -12.12 -4.46
CA VAL A 229 6.32 -11.72 -3.31
C VAL A 229 5.55 -11.85 -2.01
N ARG A 230 4.26 -11.50 -1.99
CA ARG A 230 3.37 -11.60 -0.82
C ARG A 230 3.15 -13.05 -0.36
N GLU A 231 2.78 -13.93 -1.29
CA GLU A 231 2.63 -15.36 -0.97
C GLU A 231 3.95 -15.96 -0.48
N GLY A 232 5.07 -15.60 -1.11
CA GLY A 232 6.39 -16.02 -0.65
C GLY A 232 6.74 -15.47 0.74
N LEU A 233 6.38 -14.23 1.05
CA LEU A 233 6.62 -13.63 2.36
C LEU A 233 5.80 -14.32 3.47
N ARG A 234 4.55 -14.73 3.20
CA ARG A 234 3.76 -15.52 4.15
C ARG A 234 4.52 -16.77 4.59
N VAL A 235 5.01 -17.55 3.61
CA VAL A 235 5.80 -18.76 3.88
C VAL A 235 7.10 -18.41 4.60
N GLY A 236 7.79 -17.37 4.14
CA GLY A 236 9.01 -16.88 4.76
C GLY A 236 8.87 -16.45 6.22
N VAL A 237 7.73 -15.86 6.60
CA VAL A 237 7.45 -15.51 8.00
C VAL A 237 7.23 -16.76 8.84
N ALA A 238 6.48 -17.76 8.36
CA ALA A 238 6.30 -19.02 9.08
C ALA A 238 7.64 -19.74 9.30
N ASP A 239 8.49 -19.79 8.27
CA ASP A 239 9.84 -20.35 8.35
C ASP A 239 10.74 -19.58 9.32
N ALA A 240 10.64 -18.25 9.32
CA ALA A 240 11.36 -17.41 10.27
C ALA A 240 10.91 -17.66 11.71
N LEU A 241 9.60 -17.80 11.96
CA LEU A 241 9.06 -18.11 13.29
C LEU A 241 9.56 -19.47 13.79
N MET A 242 9.56 -20.51 12.95
CA MET A 242 10.12 -21.83 13.29
C MET A 242 11.62 -21.78 13.56
N THR A 243 12.35 -21.07 12.72
CA THR A 243 13.81 -20.92 12.82
C THR A 243 14.21 -20.18 14.08
N LEU A 244 13.55 -19.06 14.39
CA LEU A 244 13.80 -18.27 15.60
C LEU A 244 13.36 -19.05 16.83
N GLY A 245 12.14 -19.60 16.81
CA GLY A 245 11.57 -20.37 17.90
C GLY A 245 12.45 -21.56 18.29
N SER A 246 12.91 -22.33 17.32
CA SER A 246 13.84 -23.44 17.56
C SER A 246 15.23 -22.95 17.94
N GLY A 247 15.72 -21.86 17.33
CA GLY A 247 17.04 -21.31 17.58
C GLY A 247 17.23 -20.86 19.03
N PHE A 248 16.26 -20.14 19.60
CA PHE A 248 16.30 -19.74 21.01
C PHE A 248 16.26 -20.96 21.94
N LEU A 249 15.48 -21.99 21.62
CA LEU A 249 15.44 -23.22 22.44
C LEU A 249 16.75 -24.01 22.35
N ALA A 250 17.36 -24.06 21.16
CA ALA A 250 18.57 -24.81 20.89
C ALA A 250 19.82 -24.21 21.55
N HIS A 251 19.91 -22.87 21.62
CA HIS A 251 21.10 -22.15 22.08
C HIS A 251 21.48 -22.55 23.52
N PRO A 252 22.76 -22.91 23.80
CA PRO A 252 23.15 -23.42 25.12
C PRO A 252 22.92 -22.43 26.26
N GLY A 253 23.11 -21.12 26.03
CA GLY A 253 22.92 -20.05 27.02
C GLY A 253 21.49 -19.88 27.54
N ASN A 254 20.48 -20.39 26.83
CA ASN A 254 19.06 -20.11 27.13
C ASN A 254 18.43 -21.10 28.10
N GLN A 255 19.14 -21.46 29.18
CA GLN A 255 18.61 -22.41 30.17
C GLN A 255 17.40 -21.83 30.92
N ALA A 256 17.43 -20.54 31.25
CA ALA A 256 16.32 -19.86 31.91
C ALA A 256 15.02 -19.90 31.08
N LEU A 257 15.11 -19.60 29.78
CA LEU A 257 13.98 -19.68 28.85
C LEU A 257 13.39 -21.09 28.78
N ARG A 258 14.24 -22.12 28.63
CA ARG A 258 13.78 -23.51 28.61
C ARG A 258 13.11 -23.93 29.91
N GLN A 259 13.66 -23.49 31.04
CA GLN A 259 13.09 -23.79 32.36
C GLN A 259 11.73 -23.12 32.53
N ALA A 260 11.59 -21.86 32.12
CA ALA A 260 10.32 -21.13 32.18
C ALA A 260 9.21 -21.78 31.34
N LEU A 261 9.57 -22.33 30.18
CA LEU A 261 8.63 -23.10 29.35
C LEU A 261 8.31 -24.47 29.95
N GLN A 262 9.27 -25.10 30.63
CA GLN A 262 9.10 -26.41 31.23
C GLN A 262 8.25 -26.38 32.51
N ASP A 263 8.40 -25.33 33.33
CA ASP A 263 7.63 -25.14 34.56
C ASP A 263 6.31 -24.39 34.35
N GLY A 264 6.08 -23.87 33.13
CA GLY A 264 4.85 -23.20 32.72
C GLY A 264 4.74 -21.74 33.18
N THR A 265 5.82 -21.15 33.71
CA THR A 265 5.86 -19.70 33.99
C THR A 265 5.81 -18.86 32.71
N LEU A 266 6.30 -19.41 31.60
CA LEU A 266 6.05 -18.94 30.24
C LEU A 266 5.25 -20.01 29.50
N ASP A 267 4.02 -19.71 29.10
CA ASP A 267 3.24 -20.64 28.28
C ASP A 267 3.65 -20.58 26.79
N GLN A 268 3.30 -21.63 26.04
CA GLN A 268 3.64 -21.75 24.61
C GLN A 268 3.05 -20.61 23.75
N HIS A 269 1.89 -20.08 24.13
CA HIS A 269 1.22 -19.03 23.38
C HIS A 269 1.91 -17.69 23.63
N ALA A 270 2.29 -17.40 24.88
CA ALA A 270 3.08 -16.24 25.24
C ALA A 270 4.46 -16.25 24.56
N TYR A 271 5.13 -17.40 24.49
CA TYR A 271 6.36 -17.55 23.72
C TYR A 271 6.14 -17.23 22.22
N PHE A 272 5.08 -17.79 21.64
CA PHE A 272 4.70 -17.50 20.25
C PHE A 272 4.37 -16.02 20.02
N GLN A 273 3.68 -15.35 20.95
CA GLN A 273 3.40 -13.92 20.87
C GLN A 273 4.68 -13.08 20.87
N GLN A 274 5.70 -13.46 21.66
CA GLN A 274 7.01 -12.78 21.62
C GLN A 274 7.74 -13.02 20.30
N LEU A 275 7.68 -14.23 19.73
CA LEU A 275 8.24 -14.52 18.41
C LEU A 275 7.55 -13.69 17.31
N LEU A 276 6.23 -13.60 17.33
CA LEU A 276 5.47 -12.74 16.42
C LEU A 276 5.93 -11.29 16.57
N CYS A 277 5.97 -10.76 17.81
CA CYS A 277 6.41 -9.40 18.09
C CYS A 277 7.84 -9.14 17.57
N LEU A 278 8.76 -10.12 17.69
CA LEU A 278 10.09 -10.04 17.12
C LEU A 278 10.07 -9.94 15.59
N ILE A 279 9.23 -10.72 14.90
CA ILE A 279 9.03 -10.59 13.45
C ILE A 279 8.49 -9.19 13.09
N TYR A 280 7.52 -8.67 13.85
CA TYR A 280 7.01 -7.31 13.66
C TYR A 280 8.13 -6.26 13.80
N ARG A 281 8.98 -6.37 14.84
CA ARG A 281 10.14 -5.48 15.03
C ARG A 281 11.06 -5.48 13.81
N LEU A 282 11.32 -6.67 13.26
CA LEU A 282 12.16 -6.84 12.07
C LEU A 282 11.56 -6.23 10.82
N ILE A 283 10.31 -6.58 10.49
CA ILE A 283 9.61 -6.06 9.30
C ILE A 283 9.47 -4.54 9.37
N PHE A 284 9.10 -4.01 10.55
CA PHE A 284 9.07 -2.58 10.79
C PHE A 284 10.43 -1.95 10.52
N LEU A 285 11.50 -2.50 11.10
CA LEU A 285 12.85 -1.97 10.96
C LEU A 285 13.33 -1.99 9.50
N PHE A 286 13.09 -3.08 8.75
CA PHE A 286 13.39 -3.13 7.31
C PHE A 286 12.66 -2.03 6.55
N SER A 287 11.37 -1.85 6.83
CA SER A 287 10.52 -0.87 6.14
C SER A 287 11.00 0.57 6.40
N VAL A 288 11.30 0.93 7.65
CA VAL A 288 11.74 2.30 7.97
C VAL A 288 13.19 2.58 7.54
N GLU A 289 14.08 1.58 7.56
CA GLU A 289 15.43 1.72 7.01
C GLU A 289 15.38 1.95 5.50
N GLU A 290 14.65 1.11 4.77
CA GLU A 290 14.61 1.17 3.30
C GLU A 290 13.87 2.41 2.78
N ARG A 291 12.96 2.98 3.58
CA ARG A 291 12.32 4.28 3.29
C ARG A 291 13.16 5.49 3.72
N GLY A 292 14.26 5.28 4.45
CA GLY A 292 15.08 6.36 4.99
C GLY A 292 14.37 7.18 6.08
N LEU A 293 13.46 6.56 6.82
CA LEU A 293 12.60 7.21 7.83
C LEU A 293 13.04 6.94 9.28
N LEU A 294 14.04 6.08 9.48
CA LEU A 294 14.48 5.68 10.83
C LEU A 294 15.07 6.85 11.62
N HIS A 295 15.85 7.71 10.98
CA HIS A 295 16.64 8.73 11.66
C HIS A 295 15.93 10.09 11.66
N PRO A 296 16.05 10.88 12.74
CA PRO A 296 15.59 12.27 12.76
C PRO A 296 16.22 13.11 11.65
N ALA A 297 15.47 14.07 11.13
CA ALA A 297 15.93 15.06 10.16
C ALA A 297 16.83 16.14 10.83
N ASP A 298 18.01 15.72 11.28
CA ASP A 298 19.09 16.59 11.80
C ASP A 298 20.34 16.44 10.93
N ASP A 299 20.82 17.54 10.36
CA ASP A 299 22.03 17.59 9.52
C ASP A 299 23.26 18.16 10.25
N SER A 300 23.28 18.13 11.58
CA SER A 300 24.48 18.43 12.35
C SER A 300 25.62 17.46 12.01
N PRO A 301 26.90 17.90 12.06
CA PRO A 301 28.04 16.99 11.83
C PRO A 301 28.06 15.79 12.78
N ALA A 302 27.55 15.95 14.00
CA ALA A 302 27.42 14.86 14.96
C ALA A 302 26.36 13.84 14.54
N ALA A 303 25.18 14.30 14.12
CA ALA A 303 24.11 13.42 13.64
C ALA A 303 24.51 12.65 12.37
N ARG A 304 25.25 13.28 11.45
CA ARG A 304 25.82 12.58 10.28
C ARG A 304 26.75 11.44 10.68
N ARG A 305 27.72 11.67 11.57
CA ARG A 305 28.63 10.61 12.06
C ARG A 305 27.88 9.49 12.79
N ALA A 306 26.84 9.83 13.55
CA ALA A 306 26.03 8.84 14.25
C ALA A 306 25.24 7.95 13.28
N ARG A 307 24.68 8.53 12.20
CA ARG A 307 24.05 7.78 11.11
C ARG A 307 25.04 6.91 10.34
N GLU A 308 26.25 7.40 10.08
CA GLU A 308 27.34 6.61 9.48
C GLU A 308 27.70 5.40 10.36
N ALA A 309 27.87 5.61 11.68
CA ALA A 309 28.14 4.53 12.62
C ALA A 309 27.02 3.47 12.65
N TYR A 310 25.75 3.91 12.59
CA TYR A 310 24.62 3.00 12.44
C TYR A 310 24.70 2.22 11.11
N ALA A 311 24.85 2.93 9.99
CA ALA A 311 24.88 2.36 8.65
C ALA A 311 26.01 1.34 8.46
N GLU A 312 27.17 1.56 9.11
CA GLU A 312 28.35 0.69 9.02
C GLU A 312 28.37 -0.43 10.05
N GLY A 313 27.73 -0.24 11.21
CA GLY A 313 27.88 -1.11 12.39
C GLY A 313 26.63 -1.89 12.78
N TYR A 314 25.43 -1.38 12.49
CA TYR A 314 24.18 -1.86 13.11
C TYR A 314 23.00 -2.03 12.14
N ALA A 315 23.01 -1.33 11.01
CA ALA A 315 21.89 -1.37 10.06
C ALA A 315 21.59 -2.79 9.56
N MET A 316 20.30 -3.14 9.55
CA MET A 316 19.83 -4.44 9.08
C MET A 316 20.09 -4.64 7.59
N ALA A 317 20.11 -3.56 6.81
CA ALA A 317 20.50 -3.57 5.40
C ALA A 317 21.82 -4.30 5.13
N ARG A 318 22.80 -4.24 6.04
CA ARG A 318 24.10 -4.95 5.91
C ARG A 318 23.96 -6.47 5.92
N LEU A 319 22.91 -6.98 6.57
CA LEU A 319 22.67 -8.41 6.72
C LEU A 319 21.90 -9.00 5.53
N ARG A 320 21.28 -8.17 4.68
CA ARG A 320 20.42 -8.60 3.56
C ARG A 320 21.12 -9.59 2.63
N ASP A 321 22.32 -9.27 2.15
CA ASP A 321 23.05 -10.15 1.23
C ASP A 321 23.97 -11.12 2.00
N ARG A 322 24.30 -10.80 3.26
CA ARG A 322 25.12 -11.65 4.13
C ARG A 322 24.37 -12.91 4.52
N CYS A 323 23.05 -12.84 4.70
CA CYS A 323 22.22 -13.99 5.10
C CYS A 323 22.20 -15.13 4.06
N LEU A 324 22.50 -14.82 2.79
CA LEU A 324 22.64 -15.81 1.71
C LEU A 324 23.99 -16.54 1.72
N LYS A 325 24.99 -16.03 2.45
CA LYS A 325 26.33 -16.61 2.48
C LYS A 325 26.38 -17.73 3.51
N ARG A 326 26.45 -18.99 3.06
CA ARG A 326 26.52 -20.16 3.95
C ARG A 326 27.60 -20.05 5.03
N ARG A 327 28.78 -19.53 4.69
CA ARG A 327 29.90 -19.32 5.64
C ARG A 327 29.61 -18.33 6.78
N ALA A 328 28.63 -17.45 6.61
CA ALA A 328 28.25 -16.49 7.65
C ALA A 328 27.33 -17.12 8.71
N ARG A 329 26.74 -18.28 8.43
CA ARG A 329 25.85 -19.02 9.34
C ARG A 329 26.70 -19.89 10.28
N ASN A 330 27.31 -19.27 11.28
CA ASN A 330 28.13 -19.92 12.30
C ASN A 330 27.39 -19.96 13.66
N ARG A 331 28.08 -20.41 14.72
CA ARG A 331 27.53 -20.53 16.08
C ARG A 331 27.88 -19.34 16.98
N ASP A 332 28.44 -18.28 16.42
CA ASP A 332 28.63 -17.03 17.18
C ASP A 332 27.27 -16.32 17.29
N ASP A 333 27.08 -15.48 18.30
CA ASP A 333 25.82 -14.76 18.56
C ASP A 333 25.95 -13.24 18.38
N ASP A 334 27.09 -12.76 17.86
CA ASP A 334 27.45 -11.35 17.75
C ASP A 334 26.42 -10.51 16.97
N LEU A 335 25.79 -11.07 15.94
CA LEU A 335 24.78 -10.36 15.15
C LEU A 335 23.47 -10.16 15.92
N TRP A 336 23.11 -11.14 16.76
CA TRP A 336 21.95 -11.01 17.65
C TRP A 336 22.24 -9.99 18.75
N GLN A 337 23.44 -10.01 19.35
CA GLN A 337 23.84 -9.01 20.33
C GLN A 337 23.84 -7.59 19.74
N ALA A 338 24.32 -7.42 18.51
CA ALA A 338 24.25 -6.13 17.80
C ALA A 338 22.80 -5.68 17.55
N THR A 339 21.91 -6.62 17.24
CA THR A 339 20.48 -6.35 17.03
C THR A 339 19.80 -5.88 18.32
N ARG A 340 20.12 -6.50 19.47
CA ARG A 340 19.60 -6.08 20.78
C ARG A 340 19.99 -4.65 21.12
N ILE A 341 21.17 -4.19 20.72
CA ILE A 341 21.58 -2.77 20.86
C ILE A 341 20.64 -1.85 20.07
N VAL A 342 20.27 -2.23 18.86
CA VAL A 342 19.32 -1.45 18.04
C VAL A 342 17.93 -1.42 18.69
N PHE A 343 17.41 -2.57 19.14
CA PHE A 343 16.10 -2.63 19.79
C PHE A 343 16.06 -1.79 21.07
N LYS A 344 17.10 -1.88 21.90
CA LYS A 344 17.22 -1.02 23.09
C LYS A 344 17.32 0.46 22.71
N GLY A 345 18.10 0.79 21.69
CA GLY A 345 18.20 2.16 21.16
C GLY A 345 16.87 2.70 20.61
N LEU A 346 16.01 1.83 20.07
CA LEU A 346 14.67 2.19 19.62
C LEU A 346 13.64 2.23 20.75
N ALA A 347 13.89 1.54 21.87
CA ALA A 347 13.05 1.64 23.06
C ALA A 347 13.24 3.00 23.75
N ASP A 348 14.50 3.35 24.04
CA ASP A 348 14.84 4.45 24.95
C ASP A 348 15.57 5.63 24.26
N GLY A 349 15.98 5.46 23.01
CA GLY A 349 16.84 6.38 22.27
C GLY A 349 18.32 6.04 22.40
N GLU A 350 19.09 6.20 21.32
CA GLU A 350 20.56 6.07 21.33
C GLU A 350 21.21 7.14 20.43
N PRO A 351 21.67 8.27 21.01
CA PRO A 351 22.24 9.38 20.25
C PRO A 351 23.48 9.01 19.44
N ARG A 352 24.30 8.05 19.90
CA ARG A 352 25.53 7.64 19.19
C ARG A 352 25.24 6.93 17.87
N LEU A 353 24.02 6.42 17.70
CA LEU A 353 23.54 5.74 16.50
C LEU A 353 22.42 6.52 15.79
N ALA A 354 22.13 7.75 16.25
CA ALA A 354 21.00 8.55 15.79
C ALA A 354 19.65 7.79 15.84
N LEU A 355 19.46 6.92 16.84
CA LEU A 355 18.22 6.16 17.00
C LEU A 355 17.23 6.93 17.88
N PRO A 356 15.99 7.14 17.43
CA PRO A 356 14.94 7.77 18.22
C PRO A 356 14.34 6.78 19.24
N ALA A 357 13.79 7.32 20.34
CA ALA A 357 13.02 6.57 21.31
C ALA A 357 11.59 6.34 20.80
N LEU A 358 11.39 5.29 20.00
CA LEU A 358 10.07 4.93 19.45
C LEU A 358 9.18 4.25 20.50
N GLY A 359 9.76 3.52 21.44
CA GLY A 359 9.02 2.73 22.43
C GLY A 359 8.07 1.72 21.76
N GLY A 360 6.86 1.56 22.33
CA GLY A 360 5.79 0.77 21.72
C GLY A 360 6.18 -0.67 21.42
N LEU A 361 6.37 -0.99 20.14
CA LEU A 361 6.83 -2.29 19.65
C LEU A 361 8.21 -2.67 20.20
N PHE A 362 9.08 -1.69 20.42
CA PHE A 362 10.44 -1.88 20.95
C PHE A 362 10.52 -1.79 22.48
N ALA A 363 9.39 -1.54 23.17
CA ALA A 363 9.41 -1.50 24.62
C ALA A 363 9.91 -2.83 25.21
N LEU A 364 10.73 -2.75 26.27
CA LEU A 364 11.38 -3.90 26.92
C LEU A 364 10.38 -4.92 27.49
N THR A 365 9.10 -4.53 27.65
CA THR A 365 8.03 -5.38 28.14
C THR A 365 7.39 -6.26 27.06
N GLN A 366 7.71 -6.06 25.78
CA GLN A 366 7.03 -6.77 24.68
C GLN A 366 7.61 -8.17 24.42
N CYS A 367 8.92 -8.32 24.55
CA CYS A 367 9.62 -9.58 24.33
C CYS A 367 10.60 -9.89 25.47
N PRO A 368 10.18 -9.88 26.75
CA PRO A 368 11.10 -9.93 27.88
C PRO A 368 11.98 -11.20 27.88
N ASP A 369 11.43 -12.34 27.47
CA ASP A 369 12.15 -13.62 27.48
C ASP A 369 13.10 -13.74 26.28
N LEU A 370 12.73 -13.17 25.12
CA LEU A 370 13.60 -13.16 23.93
C LEU A 370 14.68 -12.08 23.99
N ASP A 371 14.37 -10.90 24.53
CA ASP A 371 15.29 -9.78 24.67
C ASP A 371 16.42 -10.10 25.66
N GLY A 372 16.21 -11.08 26.54
CA GLY A 372 17.20 -11.63 27.47
C GLY A 372 17.93 -12.89 26.97
N ALA A 373 17.46 -13.51 25.88
CA ALA A 373 17.99 -14.77 25.34
C ALA A 373 19.08 -14.53 24.28
N ASP A 374 19.89 -15.55 24.04
CA ASP A 374 20.95 -15.56 23.03
C ASP A 374 20.52 -16.35 21.79
N LEU A 375 21.09 -16.04 20.62
CA LEU A 375 20.73 -16.67 19.35
C LEU A 375 21.93 -16.74 18.40
N ASP A 376 22.24 -17.95 17.94
CA ASP A 376 23.32 -18.17 16.97
C ASP A 376 23.04 -17.47 15.63
N ASN A 377 24.10 -16.96 15.01
CA ASN A 377 24.11 -16.39 13.67
C ASN A 377 23.52 -17.34 12.61
N ALA A 378 23.67 -18.65 12.79
CA ALA A 378 23.07 -19.63 11.90
C ALA A 378 21.54 -19.53 11.84
N HIS A 379 20.88 -19.44 13.00
CA HIS A 379 19.43 -19.30 13.09
C HIS A 379 19.01 -17.87 12.73
N TRP A 380 19.72 -16.87 13.24
CA TRP A 380 19.44 -15.46 12.95
C TRP A 380 19.46 -15.15 11.45
N LEU A 381 20.55 -15.50 10.76
CA LEU A 381 20.68 -15.26 9.32
C LEU A 381 19.74 -16.14 8.51
N SER A 382 19.35 -17.33 8.98
CA SER A 382 18.37 -18.15 8.27
C SER A 382 16.97 -17.52 8.34
N ALA A 383 16.58 -16.99 9.51
CA ALA A 383 15.34 -16.23 9.65
C ALA A 383 15.35 -14.95 8.82
N LEU A 384 16.45 -14.19 8.81
CA LEU A 384 16.59 -13.01 7.95
C LEU A 384 16.52 -13.37 6.46
N ALA A 385 17.05 -14.52 6.05
CA ALA A 385 16.93 -14.97 4.67
C ALA A 385 15.47 -15.24 4.29
N ALA A 386 14.71 -15.91 5.17
CA ALA A 386 13.29 -16.20 4.96
C ALA A 386 12.42 -14.93 4.90
N LEU A 387 12.75 -13.90 5.70
CA LEU A 387 12.02 -12.63 5.67
C LEU A 387 12.39 -11.75 4.48
N ARG A 388 13.67 -11.70 4.08
CA ARG A 388 14.15 -10.73 3.10
C ARG A 388 14.20 -11.25 1.67
N TRP A 389 14.02 -12.56 1.48
CA TRP A 389 14.08 -13.18 0.16
C TRP A 389 12.94 -14.17 -0.02
N SER A 390 12.29 -14.10 -1.18
CA SER A 390 11.29 -15.05 -1.62
C SER A 390 11.88 -15.90 -2.75
N CYS A 391 11.66 -17.21 -2.70
CA CYS A 391 12.03 -18.12 -3.79
C CYS A 391 10.74 -18.58 -4.48
N HIS A 392 10.51 -18.12 -5.70
CA HIS A 392 9.37 -18.55 -6.51
C HIS A 392 9.86 -19.07 -7.85
N GLY A 393 9.49 -20.31 -8.20
CA GLY A 393 9.91 -20.94 -9.46
C GLY A 393 11.42 -21.11 -9.62
N GLY A 394 12.16 -21.24 -8.52
CA GLY A 394 13.64 -21.35 -8.52
C GLY A 394 14.38 -20.01 -8.63
N ASN A 395 13.68 -18.90 -8.82
CA ASN A 395 14.27 -17.56 -8.82
C ASN A 395 14.17 -16.93 -7.43
N LEU A 396 15.32 -16.53 -6.89
CA LEU A 396 15.42 -15.82 -5.63
C LEU A 396 15.24 -14.31 -5.87
N ALA A 397 14.20 -13.73 -5.28
CA ALA A 397 13.88 -12.31 -5.39
C ALA A 397 13.86 -11.65 -4.00
N PRO A 398 14.41 -10.43 -3.85
CA PRO A 398 14.33 -9.71 -2.58
C PRO A 398 12.89 -9.23 -2.32
N VAL A 399 12.49 -9.22 -1.06
CA VAL A 399 11.23 -8.61 -0.62
C VAL A 399 11.41 -7.09 -0.56
N ASP A 400 10.51 -6.34 -1.20
CA ASP A 400 10.58 -4.88 -1.32
C ASP A 400 9.78 -4.18 -0.21
N TYR A 401 10.37 -4.09 0.98
CA TYR A 401 9.74 -3.43 2.12
C TYR A 401 9.60 -1.91 1.94
N ARG A 402 10.47 -1.29 1.11
CA ARG A 402 10.36 0.13 0.76
C ARG A 402 8.99 0.46 0.19
N ASN A 403 8.52 -0.34 -0.77
CA ASN A 403 7.30 -0.05 -1.53
C ASN A 403 6.07 -0.86 -1.10
N MET A 404 6.22 -1.75 -0.10
CA MET A 404 5.12 -2.56 0.42
C MET A 404 4.03 -1.71 1.08
N ALA A 405 2.78 -1.91 0.67
CA ALA A 405 1.66 -1.16 1.22
C ALA A 405 1.21 -1.74 2.58
N PRO A 406 0.59 -0.94 3.47
CA PRO A 406 0.08 -1.42 4.75
C PRO A 406 -0.90 -2.60 4.62
N GLU A 407 -1.69 -2.63 3.55
CA GLU A 407 -2.66 -3.69 3.25
C GLU A 407 -1.95 -5.02 2.95
N GLU A 408 -0.80 -4.97 2.27
CA GLU A 408 0.00 -6.14 1.94
C GLU A 408 0.61 -6.77 3.19
N LEU A 409 1.09 -5.94 4.12
CA LEU A 409 1.53 -6.39 5.44
C LEU A 409 0.37 -6.99 6.24
N GLY A 410 -0.81 -6.35 6.21
CA GLY A 410 -2.02 -6.83 6.89
C GLY A 410 -2.38 -8.26 6.49
N SER A 411 -2.39 -8.56 5.20
CA SER A 411 -2.71 -9.91 4.70
C SER A 411 -1.70 -10.98 5.14
N VAL A 412 -0.41 -10.62 5.25
CA VAL A 412 0.60 -11.54 5.80
C VAL A 412 0.26 -11.85 7.25
N TYR A 413 -0.09 -10.85 8.06
CA TYR A 413 -0.41 -11.04 9.47
C TYR A 413 -1.70 -11.81 9.72
N GLU A 414 -2.76 -11.55 8.95
CA GLU A 414 -4.02 -12.31 9.05
C GLU A 414 -3.76 -13.80 8.86
N SER A 415 -2.91 -14.15 7.91
CA SER A 415 -2.56 -15.54 7.64
C SER A 415 -1.78 -16.23 8.78
N LEU A 416 -1.15 -15.45 9.67
CA LEU A 416 -0.43 -15.98 10.85
C LEU A 416 -1.38 -16.27 12.01
N LEU A 417 -2.56 -15.63 12.06
CA LEU A 417 -3.56 -15.87 13.11
C LEU A 417 -4.15 -17.28 13.03
N GLU A 418 -4.07 -17.91 11.87
CA GLU A 418 -4.47 -19.32 11.67
C GLU A 418 -3.45 -20.32 12.25
N LEU A 419 -2.23 -19.88 12.56
CA LEU A 419 -1.17 -20.76 13.03
C LEU A 419 -1.36 -21.12 14.50
N VAL A 420 -1.36 -22.42 14.79
CA VAL A 420 -1.40 -22.96 16.15
C VAL A 420 -0.01 -23.44 16.54
N PRO A 421 0.67 -22.81 17.52
CA PRO A 421 2.03 -23.15 17.89
C PRO A 421 2.12 -24.54 18.53
N GLU A 422 3.19 -25.27 18.21
CA GLU A 422 3.53 -26.56 18.80
C GLU A 422 4.99 -26.53 19.30
N LEU A 423 5.19 -27.00 20.54
CA LEU A 423 6.48 -26.94 21.23
C LEU A 423 6.96 -28.34 21.61
N ASP A 424 8.14 -28.73 21.13
CA ASP A 424 8.84 -29.97 21.52
C ASP A 424 10.12 -29.59 22.28
N LEU A 425 9.99 -29.43 23.60
CA LEU A 425 11.10 -29.06 24.48
C LEU A 425 12.25 -30.09 24.49
N PRO A 426 12.00 -31.42 24.55
CA PRO A 426 13.07 -32.42 24.44
C PRO A 426 13.90 -32.29 23.16
N ARG A 427 13.24 -32.05 22.02
CA ARG A 427 13.94 -31.82 20.74
C ARG A 427 14.44 -30.38 20.55
N ARG A 428 14.07 -29.47 21.45
CA ARG A 428 14.33 -28.02 21.37
C ARG A 428 13.81 -27.45 20.05
N ALA A 429 12.62 -27.89 19.65
CA ALA A 429 12.01 -27.53 18.39
C ALA A 429 10.70 -26.75 18.63
N PHE A 430 10.44 -25.80 17.74
CA PHE A 430 9.21 -25.03 17.67
C PHE A 430 8.62 -25.17 16.27
N GLY A 431 7.31 -25.43 16.20
CA GLY A 431 6.58 -25.65 14.95
C GLY A 431 5.12 -25.22 15.04
N PHE A 432 4.33 -25.68 14.09
CA PHE A 432 2.89 -25.42 14.03
C PHE A 432 2.13 -26.71 13.72
N VAL A 433 0.93 -26.83 14.30
CA VAL A 433 0.05 -27.99 14.07
C VAL A 433 -0.34 -28.08 12.59
N GLY A 434 -0.23 -29.26 11.99
CA GLY A 434 -0.63 -29.52 10.60
C GLY A 434 0.45 -29.26 9.54
N GLY A 435 1.66 -28.86 9.94
CA GLY A 435 2.82 -28.81 9.03
C GLY A 435 3.46 -30.19 8.87
N GLU A 436 3.41 -30.78 7.67
CA GLU A 436 4.30 -31.90 7.34
C GLU A 436 5.73 -31.41 7.14
N ALA A 437 6.71 -32.30 7.36
CA ALA A 437 8.15 -32.08 7.30
C ALA A 437 8.72 -31.64 5.92
N ASN A 438 7.86 -31.24 4.98
CA ASN A 438 8.18 -31.05 3.56
C ASN A 438 7.95 -29.61 3.05
N GLY A 439 7.56 -28.65 3.91
CA GLY A 439 7.47 -27.24 3.54
C GLY A 439 6.22 -26.83 2.73
N GLU A 440 5.23 -27.72 2.58
CA GLU A 440 3.90 -27.37 2.06
C GLU A 440 2.87 -27.34 3.19
N TRP A 441 2.34 -26.15 3.46
CA TRP A 441 1.28 -25.94 4.44
C TRP A 441 -0.08 -26.36 3.85
N ARG A 442 -0.83 -27.20 4.57
CA ARG A 442 -2.26 -27.37 4.36
C ARG A 442 -3.01 -26.72 5.51
N ILE A 443 -3.88 -25.76 5.19
CA ILE A 443 -4.86 -25.23 6.14
C ILE A 443 -5.77 -26.39 6.56
N VAL A 444 -5.67 -26.82 7.80
CA VAL A 444 -6.62 -27.77 8.40
C VAL A 444 -7.75 -26.94 8.98
N ASN A 445 -8.90 -26.92 8.31
CA ASN A 445 -10.15 -26.39 8.87
C ASN A 445 -10.62 -27.33 10.01
N GLY A 446 -10.00 -27.20 11.18
CA GLY A 446 -10.37 -27.90 12.40
C GLY A 446 -11.42 -27.10 13.17
N GLY A 447 -12.68 -27.55 13.12
CA GLY A 447 -13.75 -26.99 13.93
C GLY A 447 -13.45 -27.12 15.43
N VAL A 448 -13.35 -25.98 16.11
CA VAL A 448 -13.39 -25.93 17.57
C VAL A 448 -14.84 -25.93 18.01
N SER A 449 -15.26 -27.08 18.56
CA SER A 449 -16.48 -27.20 19.35
C SER A 449 -16.33 -26.35 20.61
N ALA A 450 -17.14 -25.31 20.75
CA ALA A 450 -17.31 -24.59 22.00
C ALA A 450 -18.82 -24.47 22.29
N SER A 451 -19.26 -25.23 23.27
CA SER A 451 -20.56 -25.14 23.92
C SER A 451 -20.83 -23.70 24.39
N SER A 452 -21.86 -23.07 23.83
CA SER A 452 -22.37 -21.76 24.25
C SER A 452 -23.43 -21.93 25.35
N PRO A 453 -23.29 -21.32 26.53
CA PRO A 453 -24.28 -21.43 27.59
C PRO A 453 -25.12 -20.16 27.68
N PHE A 454 -26.01 -19.85 26.74
CA PHE A 454 -27.07 -18.85 26.99
C PHE A 454 -28.36 -19.16 26.23
N THR A 455 -29.36 -19.59 26.98
CA THR A 455 -30.77 -19.79 26.60
C THR A 455 -31.54 -18.45 26.63
N THR A 456 -32.52 -18.33 25.72
CA THR A 456 -33.76 -17.47 25.62
C THR A 456 -34.09 -16.51 26.80
N ASP A 457 -34.67 -15.30 26.67
CA ASP A 457 -35.79 -14.83 25.83
C ASP A 457 -36.00 -13.29 25.96
N HIS A 458 -36.77 -12.72 25.02
CA HIS A 458 -37.56 -11.46 25.01
C HIS A 458 -36.92 -10.05 24.77
N SER A 459 -37.48 -9.33 23.78
CA SER A 459 -37.40 -7.88 23.46
C SER A 459 -38.66 -7.16 24.01
N PRO A 460 -38.81 -5.80 24.12
CA PRO A 460 -38.07 -4.72 23.42
C PRO A 460 -37.78 -3.38 24.18
N PHE A 461 -36.84 -2.60 23.63
CA PHE A 461 -36.72 -1.11 23.67
C PHE A 461 -36.53 -0.30 24.98
N ALA A 462 -36.31 -0.89 26.16
CA ALA A 462 -35.97 -0.10 27.38
C ALA A 462 -34.46 -0.11 27.77
N ALA A 463 -33.64 -0.94 27.11
CA ALA A 463 -32.30 -1.28 27.59
C ALA A 463 -31.13 -0.59 26.86
N PHE A 464 -31.39 0.17 25.79
CA PHE A 464 -30.31 0.69 24.95
C PHE A 464 -29.84 2.08 25.39
N PRO A 465 -28.56 2.23 25.79
CA PRO A 465 -28.00 3.53 26.16
C PRO A 465 -27.92 4.43 24.93
N THR A 466 -28.55 5.60 24.98
CA THR A 466 -28.43 6.62 23.92
C THR A 466 -27.34 7.64 24.25
N ARG A 467 -26.86 8.40 23.25
CA ARG A 467 -25.92 9.52 23.47
C ARG A 467 -26.40 10.49 24.57
N LYS A 468 -27.71 10.73 24.66
CA LYS A 468 -28.33 11.59 25.67
C LYS A 468 -28.27 10.98 27.08
N THR A 469 -28.43 9.66 27.18
CA THR A 469 -28.36 8.90 28.44
C THR A 469 -26.96 8.94 29.06
N LEU A 470 -25.94 8.66 28.24
CA LEU A 470 -24.54 8.69 28.67
C LEU A 470 -24.09 10.10 29.07
N TYR A 471 -24.54 11.12 28.34
CA TYR A 471 -24.28 12.52 28.65
C TYR A 471 -24.82 12.94 30.02
N LEU A 472 -26.05 12.55 30.37
CA LEU A 472 -26.70 12.91 31.63
C LEU A 472 -26.04 12.22 32.84
N GLU A 473 -25.63 10.97 32.69
CA GLU A 473 -25.03 10.18 33.78
C GLU A 473 -23.57 10.53 34.06
N LEU A 474 -22.87 11.09 33.08
CA LEU A 474 -21.47 11.50 33.22
C LEU A 474 -21.31 12.96 33.68
N ARG A 475 -22.43 13.72 33.74
CA ARG A 475 -22.41 15.17 34.05
C ARG A 475 -23.42 15.67 35.07
N SER A 476 -24.34 14.82 35.57
CA SER A 476 -25.26 15.22 36.63
C SER A 476 -24.99 14.43 37.91
N ASP A 477 -25.15 15.08 39.07
CA ASP A 477 -25.03 14.43 40.38
C ASP A 477 -26.21 13.48 40.69
N GLN A 478 -27.27 13.53 39.88
CA GLN A 478 -28.44 12.66 39.98
C GLN A 478 -28.18 11.30 39.31
N HIS A 479 -27.44 10.45 40.03
CA HIS A 479 -27.19 9.07 39.65
C HIS A 479 -28.45 8.21 39.86
N ASN A 480 -29.31 8.11 38.85
CA ASN A 480 -30.44 7.18 38.89
C ASN A 480 -29.98 5.73 38.58
N GLN A 481 -30.53 4.77 39.31
CA GLN A 481 -30.23 3.33 39.20
C GLN A 481 -30.45 2.77 37.78
N ILE A 482 -31.34 3.40 37.01
CA ILE A 482 -31.60 3.07 35.60
C ILE A 482 -30.39 3.40 34.71
N HIS A 483 -29.75 4.55 34.91
CA HIS A 483 -28.60 4.96 34.10
C HIS A 483 -27.38 4.06 34.34
N ARG A 484 -27.13 3.64 35.59
CA ARG A 484 -26.03 2.72 35.92
C ARG A 484 -26.17 1.38 35.19
N LYS A 485 -27.39 0.84 35.13
CA LYS A 485 -27.68 -0.38 34.37
C LYS A 485 -27.44 -0.19 32.87
N GLN A 486 -27.79 0.98 32.32
CA GLN A 486 -27.58 1.29 30.90
C GLN A 486 -26.09 1.49 30.57
N ARG A 487 -25.29 2.10 31.45
CA ARG A 487 -23.83 2.18 31.32
C ARG A 487 -23.17 0.81 31.40
N GLN A 488 -23.60 -0.04 32.33
CA GLN A 488 -23.09 -1.40 32.45
C GLN A 488 -23.43 -2.22 31.19
N ALA A 489 -24.64 -2.08 30.65
CA ALA A 489 -25.02 -2.68 29.37
C ALA A 489 -24.19 -2.13 28.20
N ALA A 490 -23.90 -0.83 28.18
CA ALA A 490 -23.01 -0.22 27.18
C ALA A 490 -21.60 -0.82 27.26
N GLN A 491 -21.05 -0.96 28.46
CA GLN A 491 -19.72 -1.51 28.68
C GLN A 491 -19.66 -2.99 28.26
N GLN A 492 -20.65 -3.79 28.67
CA GLN A 492 -20.75 -5.19 28.26
C GLN A 492 -20.88 -5.35 26.75
N ALA A 493 -21.65 -4.48 26.08
CA ALA A 493 -21.74 -4.49 24.62
C ALA A 493 -20.42 -4.10 23.95
N CYS A 494 -19.68 -3.15 24.53
CA CYS A 494 -18.35 -2.76 24.04
C CYS A 494 -17.33 -3.88 24.22
N ASP A 495 -17.34 -4.55 25.38
CA ASP A 495 -16.46 -5.66 25.70
C ASP A 495 -16.74 -6.87 24.79
N ALA A 496 -18.02 -7.19 24.56
CA ALA A 496 -18.44 -8.28 23.68
C ALA A 496 -18.11 -8.01 22.20
N ALA A 497 -18.21 -6.76 21.75
CA ALA A 497 -17.87 -6.38 20.38
C ALA A 497 -16.39 -6.00 20.21
N GLN A 498 -15.59 -6.04 21.28
CA GLN A 498 -14.20 -5.56 21.32
C GLN A 498 -14.00 -4.16 20.73
N VAL A 499 -14.97 -3.25 20.94
CA VAL A 499 -14.93 -1.89 20.41
C VAL A 499 -14.56 -0.87 21.49
N PHE A 500 -13.72 0.10 21.09
CA PHE A 500 -13.33 1.20 21.97
C PHE A 500 -14.36 2.33 21.93
N HIS A 501 -15.16 2.47 22.99
CA HIS A 501 -16.20 3.50 23.07
C HIS A 501 -15.70 4.79 23.72
N TRP A 502 -15.23 5.72 22.89
CA TRP A 502 -14.55 6.97 23.28
C TRP A 502 -15.29 7.81 24.33
N GLN A 503 -16.62 7.98 24.23
CA GLN A 503 -17.37 8.81 25.19
C GLN A 503 -17.57 8.13 26.56
N LEU A 504 -17.48 6.80 26.62
CA LEU A 504 -17.49 6.05 27.89
C LEU A 504 -16.13 6.16 28.57
N ARG A 505 -15.05 6.12 27.78
CA ARG A 505 -13.68 6.14 28.29
C ARG A 505 -13.18 7.54 28.63
N PHE A 506 -13.60 8.57 27.89
CA PHE A 506 -13.15 9.96 28.04
C PHE A 506 -14.31 10.96 28.15
N PRO A 507 -15.22 10.76 29.11
CA PRO A 507 -16.43 11.56 29.21
C PRO A 507 -16.18 13.06 29.39
N GLN A 508 -15.11 13.42 30.10
CA GLN A 508 -14.66 14.80 30.33
C GLN A 508 -14.10 15.49 29.09
N VAL A 509 -13.54 14.74 28.14
CA VAL A 509 -12.97 15.30 26.89
C VAL A 509 -14.11 15.68 25.94
N PHE A 510 -15.09 14.79 25.77
CA PHE A 510 -16.31 15.09 25.02
C PHE A 510 -17.22 16.11 25.73
N ALA A 511 -16.91 16.48 26.98
CA ALA A 511 -17.49 17.66 27.64
C ALA A 511 -16.98 18.99 27.15
N ARG A 512 -15.80 19.00 26.54
CA ARG A 512 -15.16 20.20 26.03
C ARG A 512 -15.25 20.29 24.50
N GLY A 513 -16.08 19.47 23.86
CA GLY A 513 -16.29 19.45 22.41
C GLY A 513 -15.59 18.31 21.67
N GLY A 514 -14.80 17.47 22.36
CA GLY A 514 -14.07 16.35 21.75
C GLY A 514 -12.57 16.48 21.94
N PHE A 515 -11.79 15.70 21.19
CA PHE A 515 -10.34 15.81 21.18
C PHE A 515 -9.88 16.91 20.22
N ASP A 516 -8.85 17.66 20.59
CA ASP A 516 -8.19 18.63 19.69
C ASP A 516 -7.43 17.93 18.55
N CYS A 517 -6.96 16.70 18.79
CA CYS A 517 -6.30 15.85 17.81
C CYS A 517 -6.47 14.37 18.20
N VAL A 518 -6.73 13.50 17.22
CA VAL A 518 -6.74 12.04 17.41
C VAL A 518 -5.76 11.43 16.41
N LEU A 519 -4.70 10.81 16.91
CA LEU A 519 -3.73 10.05 16.12
C LEU A 519 -4.04 8.56 16.28
N GLY A 520 -4.32 7.86 15.19
CA GLY A 520 -4.61 6.43 15.18
C GLY A 520 -4.37 5.82 13.80
N ASN A 521 -4.37 4.48 13.74
CA ASN A 521 -4.31 3.71 12.50
C ASN A 521 -5.72 3.22 12.14
N PRO A 522 -6.54 4.01 11.43
CA PRO A 522 -7.87 3.59 11.03
C PRO A 522 -7.76 2.50 9.94
N PRO A 523 -8.67 1.52 9.89
CA PRO A 523 -8.76 0.60 8.76
C PRO A 523 -9.01 1.36 7.45
N TRP A 524 -8.25 1.03 6.40
CA TRP A 524 -8.21 1.78 5.13
C TRP A 524 -9.22 1.26 4.07
N GLU A 525 -10.03 0.26 4.41
CA GLU A 525 -10.94 -0.39 3.48
C GLU A 525 -12.42 -0.23 3.87
N VAL A 526 -13.27 -0.19 2.84
CA VAL A 526 -14.70 -0.45 2.98
C VAL A 526 -14.84 -1.96 3.10
N SER A 527 -15.03 -2.48 4.31
CA SER A 527 -15.34 -3.89 4.52
C SER A 527 -16.66 -4.19 3.79
N GLN A 528 -16.62 -4.98 2.72
CA GLN A 528 -17.83 -5.46 2.07
C GLN A 528 -18.05 -6.90 2.50
N MET A 529 -19.27 -7.21 2.92
CA MET A 529 -19.64 -8.58 3.23
C MET A 529 -19.67 -9.37 1.92
N GLY A 530 -18.76 -10.32 1.75
CA GLY A 530 -18.80 -11.26 0.64
C GLY A 530 -20.04 -12.15 0.75
N GLU A 531 -21.07 -11.88 -0.06
CA GLU A 531 -22.31 -12.67 -0.06
C GLU A 531 -22.02 -14.16 -0.32
N GLU A 532 -21.11 -14.45 -1.25
CA GLU A 532 -20.70 -15.81 -1.59
C GLU A 532 -20.03 -16.54 -0.41
N GLU A 533 -19.10 -15.88 0.28
CA GLU A 533 -18.44 -16.42 1.47
C GLU A 533 -19.45 -16.65 2.61
N PHE A 534 -20.37 -15.70 2.83
CA PHE A 534 -21.41 -15.86 3.85
C PHE A 534 -22.31 -17.06 3.56
N PHE A 535 -22.74 -17.26 2.31
CA PHE A 535 -23.65 -18.34 1.94
C PHE A 535 -22.94 -19.68 1.70
N SER A 536 -21.63 -19.71 1.45
CA SER A 536 -20.86 -20.93 1.14
C SER A 536 -21.12 -22.11 2.09
N ALA A 537 -21.17 -21.84 3.40
CA ALA A 537 -21.41 -22.84 4.45
C ALA A 537 -22.87 -22.91 4.93
N ARG A 538 -23.74 -22.01 4.46
CA ARG A 538 -25.10 -21.79 5.03
C ARG A 538 -26.20 -22.07 4.02
N ALA A 539 -25.99 -21.70 2.77
CA ALA A 539 -26.85 -22.00 1.62
C ALA A 539 -25.99 -22.07 0.34
N PRO A 540 -25.31 -23.21 0.08
CA PRO A 540 -24.37 -23.36 -1.04
C PRO A 540 -25.00 -23.07 -2.41
N LEU A 541 -26.30 -23.36 -2.55
CA LEU A 541 -27.06 -23.06 -3.77
C LEU A 541 -27.19 -21.55 -4.02
N ILE A 542 -27.33 -20.73 -2.96
CA ILE A 542 -27.35 -19.26 -3.07
C ILE A 542 -25.95 -18.73 -3.37
N ALA A 543 -24.91 -19.30 -2.73
CA ALA A 543 -23.52 -18.94 -3.01
C ALA A 543 -23.14 -19.16 -4.48
N ALA A 544 -23.59 -20.27 -5.07
CA ALA A 544 -23.30 -20.63 -6.46
C ALA A 544 -24.02 -19.76 -7.52
N LEU A 545 -25.07 -19.03 -7.15
CA LEU A 545 -25.76 -18.09 -8.07
C LEU A 545 -24.90 -16.85 -8.30
N ALA A 546 -24.98 -16.24 -9.48
CA ALA A 546 -24.23 -15.02 -9.81
C ALA A 546 -25.11 -13.76 -9.80
N GLY A 547 -24.51 -12.62 -9.43
CA GLY A 547 -25.08 -11.29 -9.63
C GLY A 547 -26.52 -11.12 -9.13
N ASP A 548 -27.44 -10.74 -10.03
CA ASP A 548 -28.82 -10.41 -9.68
C ASP A 548 -29.71 -11.63 -9.39
N GLU A 549 -29.29 -12.84 -9.78
CA GLU A 549 -29.96 -14.07 -9.36
C GLU A 549 -29.69 -14.37 -7.88
N ARG A 550 -28.45 -14.17 -7.43
CA ARG A 550 -28.08 -14.28 -6.02
C ARG A 550 -28.85 -13.26 -5.16
N LYS A 551 -28.93 -12.00 -5.59
CA LYS A 551 -29.70 -10.96 -4.86
C LYS A 551 -31.17 -11.30 -4.73
N ARG A 552 -31.79 -11.84 -5.78
CA ARG A 552 -33.20 -12.30 -5.75
C ARG A 552 -33.39 -13.47 -4.79
N ALA A 553 -32.49 -14.44 -4.80
CA ALA A 553 -32.53 -15.56 -3.87
C ALA A 553 -32.31 -15.12 -2.40
N ILE A 554 -31.43 -14.14 -2.17
CA ILE A 554 -31.20 -13.55 -0.84
C ILE A 554 -32.45 -12.83 -0.33
N LEU A 555 -33.14 -12.05 -1.18
CA LEU A 555 -34.39 -11.38 -0.81
C LEU A 555 -35.52 -12.37 -0.52
N ALA A 556 -35.58 -13.49 -1.24
CA ALA A 556 -36.57 -14.54 -1.00
C ALA A 556 -36.42 -15.20 0.39
N LEU A 557 -35.21 -15.19 0.97
CA LEU A 557 -34.97 -15.71 2.33
C LEU A 557 -35.83 -15.03 3.40
N GLU A 558 -36.27 -13.79 3.17
CA GLU A 558 -37.19 -13.10 4.10
C GLU A 558 -38.48 -13.90 4.35
N THR A 559 -38.91 -14.65 3.33
CA THR A 559 -40.10 -15.52 3.41
C THR A 559 -39.72 -17.00 3.54
N ASP A 560 -38.69 -17.44 2.80
CA ASP A 560 -38.35 -18.87 2.65
C ASP A 560 -37.50 -19.43 3.81
N ASP A 561 -36.63 -18.60 4.42
CA ASP A 561 -35.82 -18.96 5.59
C ASP A 561 -35.57 -17.72 6.48
N PRO A 562 -36.59 -17.29 7.25
CA PRO A 562 -36.50 -16.09 8.09
C PRO A 562 -35.34 -16.08 9.11
N PRO A 563 -34.93 -17.22 9.71
CA PRO A 563 -33.73 -17.30 10.53
C PRO A 563 -32.43 -16.97 9.78
N LEU A 564 -32.24 -17.51 8.57
CA LEU A 564 -31.05 -17.22 7.76
C LEU A 564 -31.05 -15.77 7.27
N TRP A 565 -32.22 -15.25 6.88
CA TRP A 565 -32.41 -13.82 6.56
C TRP A 565 -32.02 -12.92 7.74
N SER A 566 -32.52 -13.21 8.94
CA SER A 566 -32.21 -12.43 10.15
C SER A 566 -30.70 -12.43 10.46
N LYS A 567 -30.02 -13.54 10.20
CA LYS A 567 -28.57 -13.67 10.39
C LYS A 567 -27.79 -12.87 9.33
N TYR A 568 -28.23 -12.94 8.07
CA TYR A 568 -27.67 -12.17 6.96
C TYR A 568 -27.79 -10.66 7.20
N VAL A 569 -28.99 -10.19 7.53
CA VAL A 569 -29.27 -8.79 7.84
C VAL A 569 -28.42 -8.29 9.01
N ARG A 570 -28.28 -9.09 10.08
CA ARG A 570 -27.46 -8.71 11.25
C ARG A 570 -25.99 -8.51 10.89
N VAL A 571 -25.40 -9.42 10.13
CA VAL A 571 -23.99 -9.33 9.71
C VAL A 571 -23.78 -8.19 8.72
N SER A 572 -24.70 -8.01 7.77
CA SER A 572 -24.69 -6.89 6.82
C SER A 572 -24.75 -5.54 7.55
N GLN A 573 -25.61 -5.41 8.56
CA GLN A 573 -25.71 -4.21 9.41
C GLN A 573 -24.45 -3.97 10.24
N GLN A 574 -23.81 -5.01 10.79
CA GLN A 574 -22.53 -4.89 11.51
C GLN A 574 -21.43 -4.35 10.59
N VAL A 575 -21.31 -4.90 9.37
CA VAL A 575 -20.34 -4.44 8.37
C VAL A 575 -20.63 -3.00 7.93
N ALA A 576 -21.89 -2.65 7.70
CA ALA A 576 -22.30 -1.28 7.39
C ALA A 576 -21.99 -0.29 8.53
N ALA A 577 -22.20 -0.69 9.79
CA ALA A 577 -21.87 0.11 10.96
C ALA A 577 -20.36 0.34 11.11
N SER A 578 -19.53 -0.70 10.89
CA SER A 578 -18.06 -0.58 10.85
C SER A 578 -17.59 0.37 9.75
N ASN A 579 -18.17 0.29 8.55
CA ASN A 579 -17.86 1.22 7.46
C ASN A 579 -18.25 2.67 7.76
N ALA A 580 -19.41 2.88 8.39
CA ALA A 580 -19.84 4.21 8.81
C ALA A 580 -18.89 4.80 9.87
N PHE A 581 -18.39 3.96 10.78
CA PHE A 581 -17.38 4.33 11.77
C PHE A 581 -16.05 4.75 11.11
N PHE A 582 -15.57 4.03 10.10
CA PHE A 582 -14.33 4.37 9.38
C PHE A 582 -14.43 5.67 8.57
N ARG A 583 -15.56 5.92 7.89
CA ARG A 583 -15.73 7.12 7.06
C ARG A 583 -15.65 8.42 7.87
N HIS A 584 -16.13 8.43 9.10
CA HIS A 584 -16.07 9.62 9.96
C HIS A 584 -14.68 9.90 10.56
N LEU A 585 -13.71 9.00 10.42
CA LEU A 585 -12.31 9.20 10.85
C LEU A 585 -11.45 9.90 9.78
N ALA A 586 -11.81 9.80 8.49
CA ALA A 586 -10.98 10.25 7.38
C ALA A 586 -11.03 11.77 7.08
N ASP A 587 -12.08 12.48 7.52
CA ASP A 587 -12.27 13.91 7.23
C ASP A 587 -11.30 14.86 7.96
N LEU A 588 -10.35 14.35 8.75
CA LEU A 588 -9.53 15.15 9.69
C LEU A 588 -8.07 15.38 9.28
N ASN A 589 -7.49 14.69 8.29
CA ASN A 589 -6.03 14.66 8.09
C ASN A 589 -5.53 15.17 6.73
N GLY A 590 -5.59 16.48 6.49
CA GLY A 590 -4.98 17.11 5.30
C GLY A 590 -3.55 17.63 5.53
N ARG A 591 -2.54 17.01 4.86
CA ARG A 591 -1.34 17.65 4.24
C ARG A 591 -0.29 16.62 3.74
N ARG A 592 0.46 16.98 2.68
CA ARG A 592 1.51 16.18 2.00
C ARG A 592 2.89 16.88 1.97
N PRO A 593 4.03 16.15 1.92
CA PRO A 593 5.36 16.71 1.66
C PRO A 593 5.78 16.66 0.17
N ALA A 594 6.75 17.51 -0.21
CA ALA A 594 7.29 17.68 -1.56
C ALA A 594 8.63 16.93 -1.76
N SER A 595 8.89 16.41 -2.97
CA SER A 595 10.14 15.72 -3.36
C SER A 595 11.00 16.54 -4.34
N SER A 596 12.32 16.30 -4.32
CA SER A 596 13.41 16.98 -5.05
C SER A 596 13.75 16.40 -6.43
N ILE A 597 12.90 15.54 -6.99
CA ILE A 597 13.10 14.88 -8.29
C ILE A 597 12.08 15.46 -9.30
N PRO A 598 12.49 15.83 -10.54
CA PRO A 598 11.59 16.41 -11.56
C PRO A 598 10.60 15.38 -12.16
N ILE A 599 10.72 14.11 -11.77
CA ILE A 599 9.73 13.06 -12.03
C ILE A 599 8.98 12.82 -10.72
N ARG A 600 7.70 13.17 -10.71
CA ARG A 600 6.82 13.00 -9.55
C ARG A 600 5.81 11.91 -9.86
N TYR A 601 5.88 10.83 -9.11
CA TYR A 601 4.80 9.85 -9.06
C TYR A 601 3.83 10.25 -7.97
N LEU A 602 2.58 10.55 -8.34
CA LEU A 602 1.55 10.92 -7.39
C LEU A 602 0.49 9.82 -7.36
N ARG A 603 0.48 9.08 -6.25
CA ARG A 603 -0.57 8.14 -5.85
C ARG A 603 -1.10 8.67 -4.51
N ILE A 604 -2.31 9.24 -4.52
CA ILE A 604 -2.97 9.76 -3.32
C ILE A 604 -3.58 8.61 -2.53
#